data_AF-A0A800CX85-F1
#
_entry.id   AF-A0A800CX85-F1
#
_cell.length_a   1.000
_cell.length_b   1.000
_cell.length_c   1.000
_cell.angle_alpha   90.00
_cell.angle_beta   90.00
_cell.angle_gamma   90.00
#
_symmetry.space_group_name_H-M   'P 1'
#
loop_
_entity.id
_entity.type
_entity.pdbx_description
1 polymer ?
#
loop_
_entity_poly.entity_id
_entity_poly.type
_entity_poly.pdbx_seq_one_letter_code
_entity_poly.pdbx_strand_id
1 'polypeptide(L)'
;MAGRDAWEFHDNIKRNEFNKLLLAEYKGKEPVFDIARFEATTPDGSTIGFQYKGEEYFAVNPEYSEDGGHLNVIGRKRIAENFLLFLINELL
;
A
#
# COMPACT_ATOMS: atom_id res chain seq x y z
N MET A 1 9.18 3.96 18.57
CA MET A 1 9.48 2.87 17.61
C MET A 1 10.03 1.70 18.42
N ALA A 2 9.17 0.73 18.76
CA ALA A 2 9.58 -0.51 19.41
C ALA A 2 9.34 -1.66 18.42
N GLY A 3 10.40 -2.39 18.09
CA GLY A 3 10.30 -3.81 17.71
C GLY A 3 10.05 -4.21 16.25
N ARG A 4 10.10 -3.33 15.24
CA ARG A 4 10.21 -3.82 13.85
C ARG A 4 11.68 -4.04 13.52
N ASP A 5 12.01 -5.26 13.10
CA ASP A 5 13.38 -5.61 12.72
C ASP A 5 13.85 -4.67 11.61
N ALA A 6 15.11 -4.22 11.66
CA ALA A 6 15.67 -3.32 10.66
C ALA A 6 15.53 -3.83 9.22
N TRP A 7 15.40 -5.15 9.06
CA TRP A 7 15.13 -5.85 7.80
C TRP A 7 13.74 -5.53 7.24
N GLU A 8 12.68 -5.63 8.03
CA GLU A 8 11.31 -5.31 7.60
C GLU A 8 11.18 -3.87 7.12
N PHE A 9 11.92 -2.96 7.76
CA PHE A 9 11.98 -1.55 7.37
C PHE A 9 12.63 -1.37 5.99
N HIS A 10 13.73 -2.09 5.72
CA HIS A 10 14.44 -2.02 4.44
C HIS A 10 13.63 -2.67 3.31
N ASP A 11 12.98 -3.79 3.58
CA ASP A 11 12.09 -4.46 2.63
C ASP A 11 10.92 -3.57 2.25
N ASN A 12 10.32 -2.88 3.23
CA ASN A 12 9.22 -1.96 2.96
C ASN A 12 9.65 -0.76 2.11
N ILE A 13 10.87 -0.23 2.33
CA ILE A 13 11.48 0.78 1.45
C ILE A 13 11.58 0.27 0.02
N LYS A 14 12.13 -0.94 -0.18
CA LYS A 14 12.31 -1.53 -1.51
C LYS A 14 10.98 -1.80 -2.23
N ARG A 15 9.96 -2.26 -1.51
CA ARG A 15 8.60 -2.44 -2.05
C ARG A 15 8.00 -1.12 -2.52
N ASN A 16 8.15 -0.05 -1.74
CA ASN A 16 7.69 1.28 -2.12
C ASN A 16 8.46 1.85 -3.32
N GLU A 17 9.78 1.68 -3.36
CA GLU A 17 10.60 2.08 -4.52
C GLU A 17 10.15 1.35 -5.79
N PHE A 18 9.91 0.04 -5.71
CA PHE A 18 9.36 -0.73 -6.81
C PHE A 18 7.96 -0.24 -7.22
N ASN A 19 7.06 0.01 -6.26
CA ASN A 19 5.73 0.53 -6.54
C ASN A 19 5.79 1.89 -7.25
N LYS A 20 6.68 2.80 -6.82
CA LYS A 20 6.94 4.08 -7.51
C LYS A 20 7.37 3.86 -8.97
N LEU A 21 8.27 2.90 -9.22
CA LEU A 21 8.70 2.55 -10.58
C LEU A 21 7.55 1.97 -11.42
N LEU A 22 6.77 1.05 -10.86
CA LEU A 22 5.61 0.44 -11.52
C LEU A 22 4.59 1.50 -11.94
N LEU A 23 4.21 2.40 -11.02
CA LEU A 23 3.27 3.47 -11.30
C LEU A 23 3.80 4.45 -12.34
N ALA A 24 5.10 4.78 -12.29
CA ALA A 24 5.72 5.65 -13.28
C ALA A 24 5.75 5.02 -14.67
N GLU A 25 6.07 3.73 -14.76
CA GLU A 25 6.19 3.01 -16.04
C GLU A 25 4.85 2.90 -16.75
N TYR A 26 3.76 2.61 -16.02
CA TYR A 26 2.44 2.40 -16.61
C TYR A 26 1.58 3.65 -16.70
N LYS A 27 2.03 4.79 -16.17
CA LYS A 27 1.28 6.04 -16.20
C LYS A 27 0.89 6.42 -17.63
N GLY A 28 -0.41 6.50 -17.88
CA GLY A 28 -0.97 6.83 -19.20
C GLY A 28 -0.84 5.71 -20.24
N LYS A 29 -0.39 4.51 -19.85
CA LYS A 29 -0.31 3.33 -20.72
C LYS A 29 -1.43 2.34 -20.38
N GLU A 30 -1.52 1.94 -19.12
CA GLU A 30 -2.52 1.01 -18.59
C GLU A 30 -2.86 1.41 -17.14
N PRO A 31 -4.09 1.13 -16.67
CA PRO A 31 -4.46 1.41 -15.30
C PRO A 31 -3.74 0.44 -14.34
N VAL A 32 -3.22 0.97 -13.23
CA VAL A 32 -2.55 0.18 -12.19
C VAL A 32 -3.31 0.31 -10.88
N PHE A 33 -3.70 -0.81 -10.31
CA PHE A 33 -4.27 -0.86 -8.98
C PHE A 33 -3.17 -0.73 -7.92
N ASP A 34 -2.99 0.48 -7.37
CA ASP A 34 -2.00 0.79 -6.33
C ASP A 34 -2.40 0.20 -4.97
N ILE A 35 -2.30 -1.14 -4.85
CA ILE A 35 -2.67 -1.87 -3.64
C ILE A 35 -1.93 -1.34 -2.40
N ALA A 36 -0.66 -0.96 -2.53
CA ALA A 36 0.15 -0.45 -1.41
C ALA A 36 -0.44 0.84 -0.82
N ARG A 37 -0.97 1.74 -1.66
CA ARG A 37 -1.69 2.93 -1.18
C ARG A 37 -2.96 2.57 -0.43
N PHE A 38 -3.75 1.61 -0.92
CA PHE A 38 -4.99 1.20 -0.25
C PHE A 38 -4.73 0.49 1.08
N GLU A 39 -3.68 -0.32 1.16
CA GLU A 39 -3.25 -0.98 2.40
C GLU A 39 -2.78 0.02 3.47
N ALA A 40 -2.22 1.15 3.05
CA ALA A 40 -1.80 2.22 3.94
C ALA A 40 -2.92 3.21 4.31
N THR A 41 -4.00 3.28 3.52
CA THR A 41 -5.05 4.29 3.70
C THR A 41 -6.09 3.86 4.74
N THR A 42 -6.17 4.60 5.83
CA THR A 42 -7.14 4.43 6.94
C THR A 42 -8.57 4.77 6.50
N PRO A 43 -9.60 4.47 7.33
CA PRO A 43 -10.99 4.82 6.99
C PRO A 43 -11.24 6.33 6.89
N ASP A 44 -10.45 7.16 7.56
CA ASP A 44 -10.55 8.63 7.50
C ASP A 44 -9.78 9.24 6.31
N GLY A 45 -9.12 8.43 5.49
CA GLY A 45 -8.39 8.85 4.30
C GLY A 45 -6.94 9.28 4.54
N SER A 46 -6.46 9.26 5.80
CA SER A 46 -5.03 9.41 6.09
C SER A 46 -4.23 8.15 5.70
N THR A 47 -2.91 8.27 5.61
CA THR A 47 -2.02 7.16 5.23
C THR A 47 -1.05 6.82 6.34
N ILE A 48 -0.87 5.52 6.59
CA ILE A 48 0.13 4.99 7.49
C ILE A 48 1.47 4.85 6.77
N GLY A 49 2.53 5.34 7.38
CA GLY A 49 3.86 5.34 6.77
C GLY A 49 4.97 5.81 7.70
N PHE A 50 6.13 6.05 7.13
CA PHE A 50 7.29 6.61 7.82
C PHE A 50 8.15 7.44 6.88
N GLN A 51 8.99 8.29 7.48
CA GLN A 51 9.98 9.09 6.79
C GLN A 51 11.36 8.42 6.86
N TYR A 52 12.05 8.33 5.74
CA TYR A 52 13.44 7.86 5.69
C TYR A 52 14.23 8.67 4.65
N LYS A 53 15.34 9.27 5.08
CA LYS A 53 16.19 10.14 4.23
C LYS A 53 15.43 11.25 3.50
N GLY A 54 14.38 11.80 4.12
CA GLY A 54 13.56 12.87 3.55
C GLY A 54 12.47 12.41 2.59
N GLU A 55 12.31 11.10 2.40
CA GLU A 55 11.27 10.50 1.58
C GLU A 55 10.22 9.80 2.45
N GLU A 56 8.96 9.90 2.03
CA GLU A 56 7.84 9.19 2.64
C GLU A 56 7.67 7.79 2.02
N TYR A 57 7.40 6.82 2.90
CA TYR A 57 7.18 5.42 2.55
C TYR A 57 5.88 4.94 3.22
N PHE A 58 5.00 4.32 2.43
CA PHE A 58 3.78 3.70 2.94
C PHE A 58 4.09 2.43 3.71
N ALA A 59 3.33 2.18 4.77
CA ALA A 59 3.35 0.93 5.51
C ALA A 59 1.93 0.37 5.58
N VAL A 60 1.80 -0.96 5.59
CA VAL A 60 0.51 -1.62 5.78
C VAL A 60 -0.09 -1.17 7.10
N ASN A 61 -1.35 -0.72 7.08
CA ASN A 61 -2.08 -0.38 8.29
C ASN A 61 -2.18 -1.65 9.17
N PRO A 62 -1.73 -1.62 10.45
CA PRO A 62 -1.77 -2.78 11.32
C PRO A 62 -3.19 -3.31 11.57
N GLU A 63 -4.23 -2.48 11.43
CA GLU A 63 -5.62 -2.95 11.51
C GLU A 63 -6.04 -3.84 10.34
N TYR A 64 -5.29 -3.82 9.23
CA TYR A 64 -5.58 -4.57 8.01
C TYR A 64 -4.71 -5.81 7.84
N SER A 65 -3.75 -6.04 8.74
CA SER A 65 -2.79 -7.14 8.63
C SER A 65 -2.83 -8.07 9.84
N GLU A 66 -2.43 -9.33 9.63
CA GLU A 66 -2.24 -10.32 10.70
C GLU A 66 -0.82 -10.23 11.29
N ASP A 67 0.18 -9.93 10.46
CA ASP A 67 1.61 -9.97 10.81
C ASP A 67 2.44 -8.80 10.23
N GLY A 68 1.79 -7.80 9.63
CA GLY A 68 2.43 -6.68 8.94
C GLY A 68 2.68 -6.89 7.45
N GLY A 69 2.42 -8.09 6.90
CA GLY A 69 2.55 -8.39 5.47
C GLY A 69 1.38 -9.16 4.85
N HIS A 70 0.67 -9.98 5.62
CA HIS A 70 -0.52 -10.70 5.18
C HIS A 70 -1.79 -9.98 5.63
N LEU A 71 -2.75 -9.80 4.72
CA LEU A 71 -4.00 -9.14 5.03
C LEU A 71 -4.91 -10.01 5.89
N ASN A 72 -5.45 -9.43 6.95
CA ASN A 72 -6.51 -10.03 7.76
C ASN A 72 -7.88 -9.92 7.07
N VAL A 73 -8.95 -10.40 7.72
CA VAL A 73 -10.32 -10.37 7.17
C VAL A 73 -10.77 -8.95 6.79
N ILE A 74 -10.43 -7.95 7.60
CA ILE A 74 -10.80 -6.54 7.37
C ILE A 74 -10.04 -6.00 6.16
N GLY A 75 -8.72 -6.23 6.11
CA GLY A 75 -7.86 -5.81 5.01
C GLY A 75 -8.30 -6.42 3.68
N ARG A 76 -8.54 -7.74 3.64
CA ARG A 76 -9.01 -8.43 2.42
C ARG A 76 -10.32 -7.86 1.90
N LYS A 77 -11.30 -7.62 2.78
CA LYS A 77 -12.59 -7.05 2.39
C LYS A 77 -12.41 -5.65 1.80
N ARG A 78 -11.63 -4.79 2.48
CA ARG A 78 -11.37 -3.42 2.04
C ARG A 78 -10.67 -3.37 0.68
N ILE A 79 -9.65 -4.21 0.47
CA ILE A 79 -8.94 -4.27 -0.81
C ILE A 79 -9.86 -4.78 -1.92
N ALA A 80 -10.68 -5.80 -1.66
CA ALA A 80 -11.65 -6.30 -2.65
C ALA A 80 -12.67 -5.22 -3.07
N GLU A 81 -13.22 -4.47 -2.11
CA GLU A 81 -14.15 -3.36 -2.40
C GLU A 81 -13.49 -2.27 -3.27
N ASN A 82 -12.26 -1.87 -2.93
CA ASN A 82 -11.53 -0.86 -3.71
C ASN A 82 -11.13 -1.38 -5.10
N PHE A 83 -10.81 -2.66 -5.22
CA PHE A 83 -10.50 -3.27 -6.51
C PHE A 83 -11.73 -3.30 -7.42
N LEU A 84 -12.91 -3.61 -6.89
CA LEU A 84 -14.16 -3.54 -7.66
C LEU A 84 -14.45 -2.11 -8.14
N LEU A 85 -14.27 -1.11 -7.26
CA LEU A 85 -14.43 0.31 -7.65
C LEU A 85 -13.43 0.73 -8.72
N PHE A 86 -12.18 0.29 -8.60
CA PHE A 86 -11.15 0.52 -9.61
C PHE A 86 -11.56 -0.06 -10.96
N LEU A 87 -11.99 -1.33 -11.01
CA LEU A 87 -12.46 -1.96 -12.24
C LEU A 87 -13.65 -1.23 -12.86
N ILE A 88 -14.61 -0.76 -12.05
CA ILE A 88 -15.77 -0.01 -12.54
C ILE A 88 -15.35 1.32 -13.18
N ASN A 89 -14.37 2.01 -12.61
CA ASN A 89 -13.93 3.33 -13.10
C ASN A 89 -12.99 3.27 -14.30
N GLU A 90 -12.29 2.14 -14.50
CA GLU A 90 -11.32 1.99 -15.58
C GLU A 90 -11.84 1.16 -16.77
N LEU A 91 -12.95 0.41 -16.60
CA LEU A 91 -13.55 -0.44 -17.63
C LEU A 91 -14.87 0.10 -18.22
N LEU A 92 -15.36 1.25 -17.73
CA LEU A 92 -16.56 1.94 -18.23
C LEU A 92 -16.19 3.34 -18.73
#